data_AF-A0A6N9UYY0-F1
#
_entry.id   AF-A0A6N9UYY0-F1
#
_cell.length_a   1.000
_cell.length_b   1.000
_cell.length_c   1.000
_cell.angle_alpha   90.00
_cell.angle_beta   90.00
_cell.angle_gamma   90.00
#
_symmetry.space_group_name_H-M   'P 1'
#
loop_
_entity.id
_entity.type
_entity.pdbx_description
1 polymer ?
#
loop_
_entity_poly.entity_id
_entity_poly.type
_entity_poly.pdbx_seq_one_letter_code
_entity_poly.pdbx_strand_id
1 'polypeptide(L)'
;RAVDAWFRDPRAAPYGGESLLDFVTRVGGWLDTRPFEDGGVLVAVAEPAVVRALLVYALKAPPATYWSLDPGPLSTATLTGHPGRWILCLEPPR
;
A
#
# COMPACT_ATOMS: atom_id res chain seq x y z
N ARG A 1 -7.71 -15.74 19.09
CA ARG A 1 -8.67 -14.68 19.52
C ARG A 1 -8.20 -13.28 19.15
N ALA A 2 -7.04 -12.80 19.60
CA ALA A 2 -6.54 -11.47 19.22
C ALA A 2 -6.16 -11.36 17.73
N VAL A 3 -5.50 -12.39 17.17
CA VAL A 3 -5.19 -12.48 15.73
C VAL A 3 -6.47 -12.49 14.88
N ASP A 4 -7.48 -13.26 15.27
CA ASP A 4 -8.77 -13.30 14.56
C ASP A 4 -9.50 -11.96 14.61
N ALA A 5 -9.31 -11.17 15.67
CA ALA A 5 -9.84 -9.82 15.77
C ALA A 5 -9.09 -8.88 14.80
N TRP A 6 -7.77 -8.99 14.73
CA TRP A 6 -6.94 -8.21 13.81
C TRP A 6 -7.22 -8.48 12.32
N PHE A 7 -7.48 -9.74 11.94
CA PHE A 7 -7.88 -10.05 10.56
C PHE A 7 -9.26 -9.48 10.17
N ARG A 8 -10.19 -9.43 11.13
CA ARG A 8 -11.58 -9.00 10.87
C ARG A 8 -11.80 -7.50 11.02
N ASP A 9 -11.05 -6.85 11.91
CA ASP A 9 -11.12 -5.41 12.16
C ASP A 9 -9.76 -4.75 11.85
N PRO A 10 -9.63 -4.05 10.72
CA PRO A 10 -8.42 -3.31 10.35
C PRO A 10 -7.98 -2.24 11.35
N ARG A 11 -8.85 -1.83 12.29
CA ARG A 11 -8.54 -0.88 13.36
C ARG A 11 -8.05 -1.54 14.64
N ALA A 12 -8.16 -2.86 14.75
CA ALA A 12 -7.74 -3.56 15.95
C ALA A 12 -6.22 -3.51 16.11
N ALA A 13 -5.78 -3.06 17.28
CA ALA A 13 -4.38 -3.06 17.71
C ALA A 13 -4.26 -3.76 19.08
N PRO A 14 -4.61 -5.06 19.18
CA PRO A 14 -4.83 -5.74 20.46
C PRO A 14 -3.59 -5.83 21.36
N TYR A 15 -2.40 -5.67 20.79
CA TYR A 15 -1.12 -5.69 21.51
C TYR A 15 -0.46 -4.31 21.62
N GLY A 16 -1.20 -3.23 21.34
CA GLY A 16 -0.69 -1.86 21.37
C GLY A 16 0.27 -1.51 20.22
N GLY A 17 0.32 -2.35 19.18
CA GLY A 17 1.04 -2.07 17.95
C GLY A 17 0.29 -1.12 17.00
N GLU A 18 0.83 -0.93 15.81
CA GLU A 18 0.16 -0.20 14.73
C GLU A 18 -1.03 -1.01 14.20
N SER A 19 -2.19 -0.37 13.97
CA SER A 19 -3.32 -1.02 13.30
C SER A 19 -3.06 -1.15 11.80
N LEU A 20 -3.79 -2.04 11.10
CA LEU A 20 -3.66 -2.13 9.64
C LEU A 20 -4.02 -0.80 8.96
N LEU A 21 -5.03 -0.10 9.46
CA LEU A 21 -5.45 1.19 8.91
C LEU A 21 -4.37 2.27 9.08
N ASP A 22 -3.73 2.32 10.24
CA ASP A 22 -2.63 3.26 10.50
C ASP A 22 -1.43 2.95 9.61
N PHE A 23 -1.11 1.66 9.44
CA PHE A 23 -0.05 1.21 8.55
C PHE A 23 -0.28 1.65 7.10
N VAL A 24 -1.50 1.41 6.56
CA VAL A 24 -1.90 1.84 5.21
C VAL A 24 -1.81 3.36 5.07
N THR A 25 -2.28 4.10 6.08
CA THR A 25 -2.26 5.57 6.06
C THR A 25 -0.83 6.11 6.07
N ARG A 26 0.05 5.53 6.89
CA ARG A 26 1.45 5.93 6.98
C ARG A 26 2.20 5.70 5.67
N VAL A 27 2.01 4.52 5.07
CA VAL A 27 2.62 4.17 3.79
C VAL A 27 2.09 5.07 2.66
N GLY A 28 0.79 5.37 2.68
CA GLY A 28 0.17 6.30 1.74
C GLY A 28 0.68 7.74 1.86
N GLY A 29 0.82 8.24 3.08
CA GLY A 29 1.42 9.55 3.33
C GLY A 29 2.86 9.61 2.81
N TRP A 30 3.64 8.54 2.97
CA TRP A 30 4.98 8.45 2.38
C TRP A 30 4.96 8.54 0.84
N LEU A 31 3.98 7.90 0.18
CA LEU A 31 3.82 7.96 -1.28
C LEU A 31 3.47 9.38 -1.74
N ASP A 32 2.57 10.05 -1.04
CA ASP A 32 2.09 11.38 -1.41
C ASP A 32 3.13 12.50 -1.19
N THR A 33 4.20 12.24 -0.42
CA THR A 33 5.33 13.18 -0.23
C THR A 33 6.40 13.10 -1.31
N ARG A 34 6.32 12.14 -2.23
CA ARG A 34 7.36 11.96 -3.25
C ARG A 34 7.27 13.08 -4.30
N PRO A 35 8.38 13.73 -4.66
CA PRO A 35 8.38 14.73 -5.70
C PRO A 35 8.17 14.03 -7.05
N PHE A 36 7.00 14.22 -7.66
CA PHE A 36 6.70 13.76 -9.03
C PHE A 36 6.77 14.90 -10.06
N GLU A 37 7.39 16.02 -9.68
CA GLU A 37 7.68 17.13 -10.58
C GLU A 37 8.53 16.61 -11.77
N ASP A 38 8.21 17.06 -12.98
CA ASP A 38 8.94 16.77 -14.23
C ASP A 38 9.08 15.30 -14.66
N GLY A 39 8.06 14.48 -14.42
CA GLY A 39 8.00 13.12 -15.01
C GLY A 39 9.07 12.17 -14.48
N GLY A 40 9.59 12.44 -13.27
CA GLY A 40 10.56 11.58 -12.60
C GLY A 40 10.01 10.19 -12.30
N VAL A 41 10.85 9.18 -12.47
CA VAL A 41 10.56 7.79 -12.09
C VAL A 41 11.13 7.52 -10.71
N LEU A 42 10.28 7.09 -9.78
CA LEU A 42 10.69 6.61 -8.45
C LEU A 42 10.62 5.08 -8.41
N VAL A 43 11.72 4.45 -8.02
CA VAL A 43 11.74 3.02 -7.71
C VAL A 43 11.91 2.85 -6.20
N ALA A 44 10.99 2.13 -5.58
CA ALA A 44 11.03 1.78 -4.17
C ALA A 44 11.14 0.26 -4.02
N VAL A 45 12.14 -0.20 -3.26
CA VAL A 45 12.27 -1.60 -2.87
C VAL A 45 11.70 -1.74 -1.47
N ALA A 46 10.70 -2.61 -1.30
CA ALA A 46 9.99 -2.78 -0.04
C ALA A 46 9.50 -4.21 0.14
N GLU A 47 9.16 -4.56 1.37
CA GLU A 47 8.57 -5.87 1.68
C GLU A 47 7.14 -5.99 1.10
N PRO A 48 6.65 -7.23 0.86
CA PRO A 48 5.29 -7.48 0.36
C PRO A 48 4.19 -6.75 1.14
N ALA A 49 4.34 -6.60 2.46
CA ALA A 49 3.41 -5.87 3.32
C ALA A 49 3.26 -4.40 2.90
N VAL A 50 4.37 -3.72 2.61
CA VAL A 50 4.36 -2.31 2.18
C VAL A 50 3.71 -2.19 0.79
N VAL A 51 4.01 -3.11 -0.12
CA VAL A 51 3.39 -3.13 -1.46
C VAL A 51 1.87 -3.29 -1.37
N ARG A 52 1.38 -4.21 -0.52
CA ARG A 52 -0.06 -4.37 -0.25
C ARG A 52 -0.68 -3.07 0.28
N ALA A 53 -0.03 -2.43 1.25
CA ALA A 53 -0.49 -1.17 1.83
C ALA A 53 -0.51 -0.02 0.80
N LEU A 54 0.53 0.10 -0.02
CA LEU A 54 0.60 1.06 -1.13
C LEU A 54 -0.57 0.86 -2.09
N LEU A 55 -0.84 -0.37 -2.53
CA LEU A 55 -1.93 -0.67 -3.46
C LEU A 55 -3.30 -0.37 -2.86
N VAL A 56 -3.53 -0.73 -1.59
CA VAL A 56 -4.79 -0.41 -0.89
C VAL A 56 -4.99 1.10 -0.82
N TYR A 57 -3.95 1.85 -0.44
CA TYR A 57 -4.00 3.31 -0.36
C TYR A 57 -4.23 3.95 -1.73
N ALA A 58 -3.38 3.63 -2.70
CA ALA A 58 -3.37 4.21 -4.04
C ALA A 58 -4.70 4.02 -4.76
N LEU A 59 -5.26 2.81 -4.68
CA LEU A 59 -6.53 2.45 -5.32
C LEU A 59 -7.76 2.83 -4.49
N LYS A 60 -7.57 3.45 -3.31
CA LYS A 60 -8.65 3.74 -2.34
C LYS A 60 -9.50 2.50 -2.06
N ALA A 61 -8.85 1.34 -2.01
CA ALA A 61 -9.52 0.06 -1.84
C ALA A 61 -9.98 -0.11 -0.38
N PRO A 62 -11.04 -0.91 -0.13
CA PRO A 62 -11.39 -1.29 1.23
C PRO A 62 -10.19 -1.92 1.95
N PRO A 63 -9.95 -1.64 3.25
CA PRO A 63 -8.78 -2.17 3.95
C PRO A 63 -8.66 -3.71 3.93
N ALA A 64 -9.80 -4.42 3.84
CA ALA A 64 -9.82 -5.88 3.72
C ALA A 64 -9.11 -6.41 2.46
N THR A 65 -9.01 -5.60 1.40
CA THR A 65 -8.28 -5.93 0.17
C THR A 65 -6.80 -6.22 0.44
N TYR A 66 -6.22 -5.67 1.52
CA TYR A 66 -4.85 -5.96 1.93
C TYR A 66 -4.56 -7.47 2.03
N TRP A 67 -5.52 -8.25 2.51
CA TRP A 67 -5.39 -9.70 2.67
C TRP A 67 -5.53 -10.48 1.37
N SER A 68 -6.13 -9.87 0.34
CA SER A 68 -6.36 -10.49 -0.97
C SER A 68 -5.28 -10.15 -2.01
N LEU A 69 -4.34 -9.26 -1.66
CA LEU A 69 -3.22 -8.89 -2.51
C LEU A 69 -2.04 -9.82 -2.20
N ASP A 70 -1.50 -10.45 -3.23
CA ASP A 70 -0.32 -11.32 -3.10
C ASP A 70 0.78 -10.91 -4.08
N PRO A 71 1.57 -9.87 -3.76
CA PRO A 71 2.69 -9.48 -4.59
C PRO A 71 3.77 -10.57 -4.52
N GLY A 72 4.09 -11.16 -5.67
CA GLY A 72 5.09 -12.20 -5.78
C GLY A 72 6.51 -11.71 -5.44
N PRO A 73 7.44 -12.61 -5.11
CA PRO A 73 8.84 -12.26 -4.90
C PRO A 73 9.43 -11.53 -6.12
N LEU A 74 10.14 -10.42 -5.89
CA LEU A 74 10.75 -9.60 -6.95
C LEU A 74 9.76 -9.10 -8.02
N SER A 75 8.45 -9.15 -7.75
CA SER A 75 7.44 -8.57 -8.64
C SER A 75 7.46 -7.05 -8.57
N THR A 76 7.02 -6.42 -9.67
CA THR A 76 6.94 -4.96 -9.78
C THR A 76 5.47 -4.53 -9.79
N ALA A 77 5.17 -3.48 -9.03
CA ALA A 77 3.89 -2.79 -9.07
C ALA A 77 4.14 -1.34 -9.47
N THR A 78 3.65 -0.96 -10.65
CA THR A 78 3.89 0.37 -11.20
C THR A 78 2.67 1.25 -10.94
N LEU A 79 2.89 2.38 -10.26
CA LEU A 79 1.87 3.40 -10.06
C LEU A 79 2.25 4.64 -10.86
N THR A 80 1.26 5.24 -11.50
CA THR A 80 1.38 6.54 -12.18
C THR A 80 0.34 7.51 -11.63
N GLY A 81 0.55 8.81 -11.87
CA GLY A 81 -0.36 9.85 -11.41
C GLY A 81 0.29 10.75 -10.36
N HIS A 82 -0.52 11.27 -9.46
CA HIS A 82 -0.12 12.27 -8.48
C HIS A 82 -0.80 12.02 -7.13
N PRO A 83 -0.34 12.66 -6.04
CA PRO A 83 -0.98 12.56 -4.74
C PRO A 83 -2.50 12.74 -4.83
N GLY A 84 -3.25 11.81 -4.25
CA GLY A 84 -4.71 11.77 -4.28
C GLY A 84 -5.37 11.12 -5.52
N ARG A 85 -4.62 10.86 -6.61
CA ARG A 85 -5.09 10.15 -7.80
C ARG A 85 -3.98 9.28 -8.41
N TRP A 86 -3.90 8.05 -7.93
CA TRP A 86 -2.99 7.02 -8.40
C TRP A 86 -3.67 6.06 -9.38
N ILE A 87 -2.91 5.55 -10.34
CA ILE A 87 -3.35 4.56 -11.34
C ILE A 87 -2.35 3.40 -11.31
N LEU A 88 -2.87 2.18 -11.13
CA LEU A 88 -2.08 0.96 -11.26
C LEU A 88 -1.90 0.59 -12.72
N CYS A 89 -0.64 0.50 -13.15
CA CYS A 89 -0.25 -0.05 -14.43
C CYS A 89 0.05 -1.54 -14.28
N LEU A 90 -0.66 -2.36 -15.06
CA LEU A 90 -0.46 -3.82 -15.08
C LEU A 90 0.56 -4.26 -16.13
N GLU A 91 0.92 -3.38 -17.05
CA GLU A 91 2.03 -3.60 -17.97
C GLU A 91 3.36 -3.35 -17.24
N PRO A 92 4.41 -4.14 -17.56
CA PRO A 92 5.74 -3.86 -17.04
C PRO A 92 6.18 -2.45 -17.44
N PRO A 93 6.90 -1.73 -16.56
CA PRO A 93 7.46 -0.43 -16.93
C PRO A 93 8.36 -0.60 -18.17
N ARG A 94 8.21 0.31 -19.14
CA ARG A 94 9.02 0.33 -20.37
C ARG A 94 10.47 0.72 -20.09
#